data_AF-A0A4Q8TZ78-F1
#
_entry.id   AF-A0A4Q8TZ78-F1
#
_cell.length_a   1.000
_cell.length_b   1.000
_cell.length_c   1.000
_cell.angle_alpha   90.00
_cell.angle_beta   90.00
_cell.angle_gamma   90.00
#
_symmetry.space_group_name_H-M   'P 1'
#
loop_
_entity.id
_entity.type
_entity.pdbx_description
1 polymer ?
#
loop_
_entity_poly.entity_id
_entity_poly.type
_entity_poly.pdbx_seq_one_letter_code
_entity_poly.pdbx_strand_id
1 'polypeptide(L)'
;MVSAFSLYFCGARTEFVLFTLSVFLFFILFNKSLSIKFRVEYLMISLVAILFFIIEFFPSYRMLNLFRLTSDYSVISRIEFFNNSLISIMESPFFGNYGDYVNYGGVGAYAHNILSVWQNLGLLGLTLYFVLFVVLWVQAIKCYQDNVIKETSEFRLFFLLLFSLTVALLLAKNYSYPLVGFLVGAYYRLMELKQSSYQNDFV
;
A
#
# COMPACT_ATOMS: atom_id res chain seq x y z
N MET A 1 -11.85 9.16 -13.66
CA MET A 1 -11.11 10.23 -14.36
C MET A 1 -10.94 11.47 -13.48
N VAL A 2 -12.00 11.98 -12.84
CA VAL A 2 -11.91 13.11 -11.88
C VAL A 2 -10.92 12.84 -10.74
N SER A 3 -10.95 11.65 -10.12
CA SER A 3 -10.04 11.29 -9.02
C SER A 3 -8.57 11.27 -9.44
N ALA A 4 -8.25 10.79 -10.65
CA ALA A 4 -6.88 10.78 -11.16
C ALA A 4 -6.37 12.20 -11.43
N PHE A 5 -7.25 13.07 -11.93
CA PHE A 5 -6.96 14.49 -12.12
C PHE A 5 -6.71 15.18 -10.77
N SER A 6 -7.58 14.99 -9.79
CA SER A 6 -7.39 15.54 -8.44
C SER A 6 -6.09 15.06 -7.79
N LEU A 7 -5.74 13.77 -7.90
CA LEU A 7 -4.49 13.23 -7.35
C LEU A 7 -3.25 13.82 -8.01
N TYR A 8 -3.30 14.03 -9.34
CA TYR A 8 -2.23 14.70 -10.08
C TYR A 8 -2.03 16.15 -9.61
N PHE A 9 -3.11 16.92 -9.49
CA PHE A 9 -3.03 18.32 -9.03
C PHE A 9 -2.67 18.48 -7.55
N CYS A 10 -3.03 17.51 -6.71
CA CYS A 10 -2.61 17.48 -5.30
C CYS A 10 -1.14 17.05 -5.13
N GLY A 11 -0.42 16.68 -6.19
CA GLY A 11 0.96 16.20 -6.11
C GLY A 11 1.11 14.87 -5.33
N ALA A 12 0.00 14.14 -5.15
CA ALA A 12 -0.09 12.91 -4.36
C ALA A 12 0.39 11.71 -5.19
N ARG A 13 1.69 11.68 -5.47
CA ARG A 13 2.35 10.73 -6.40
C ARG A 13 2.13 9.27 -6.02
N THR A 14 2.30 8.92 -4.74
CA THR A 14 2.10 7.55 -4.26
C THR A 14 0.64 7.13 -4.45
N GLU A 15 -0.31 7.98 -4.09
CA GLU A 15 -1.73 7.72 -4.22
C GLU A 15 -2.17 7.56 -5.68
N PHE A 16 -1.61 8.37 -6.59
CA PHE A 16 -1.86 8.25 -8.03
C PHE A 16 -1.45 6.88 -8.58
N VAL A 17 -0.28 6.39 -8.16
CA VAL A 17 0.24 5.08 -8.60
C VAL A 17 -0.57 3.95 -7.99
N LEU A 18 -0.87 4.01 -6.68
CA LEU A 18 -1.73 3.03 -6.02
C LEU A 18 -3.11 2.96 -6.65
N PHE A 19 -3.68 4.12 -7.01
CA PHE A 19 -4.95 4.20 -7.72
C PHE A 19 -4.85 3.52 -9.10
N THR A 20 -3.82 3.85 -9.88
CA THR A 20 -3.62 3.27 -11.23
C THR A 20 -3.45 1.75 -11.16
N LEU A 21 -2.62 1.26 -10.24
CA LEU A 21 -2.42 -0.17 -10.00
C LEU A 21 -3.70 -0.89 -9.58
N SER A 22 -4.50 -0.26 -8.72
CA SER A 22 -5.75 -0.86 -8.23
C SER A 22 -6.81 -0.94 -9.32
N VAL A 23 -6.97 0.11 -10.11
CA VAL A 23 -7.87 0.11 -11.27
C VAL A 23 -7.43 -0.97 -12.26
N PHE A 24 -6.12 -1.12 -12.48
CA PHE A 24 -5.56 -2.16 -13.33
C PHE A 24 -5.91 -3.57 -12.86
N LEU A 25 -5.65 -3.88 -11.59
CA LEU A 25 -6.01 -5.16 -11.00
C LEU A 25 -7.51 -5.42 -11.08
N PHE A 26 -8.33 -4.39 -10.86
CA PHE A 26 -9.77 -4.52 -10.95
C PHE A 26 -10.22 -5.01 -12.34
N PHE A 27 -9.69 -4.39 -13.40
CA PHE A 27 -10.05 -4.75 -14.77
C PHE A 27 -9.57 -6.14 -15.17
N ILE A 28 -8.39 -6.57 -14.72
CA ILE A 28 -7.91 -7.93 -14.99
C ILE A 28 -8.72 -8.99 -14.26
N LEU A 29 -8.96 -8.79 -12.96
CA LEU A 29 -9.50 -9.84 -12.11
C LEU A 29 -11.03 -9.94 -12.18
N PHE A 30 -11.71 -8.82 -12.43
CA PHE A 30 -13.17 -8.73 -12.24
C PHE A 30 -13.94 -8.27 -13.47
N ASN A 31 -13.30 -7.73 -14.50
CA ASN A 31 -14.00 -7.33 -15.73
C ASN A 31 -13.85 -8.38 -16.84
N LYS A 32 -14.82 -9.28 -16.90
CA LYS A 32 -14.89 -10.36 -17.91
C LYS A 32 -15.28 -9.87 -19.31
N SER A 33 -15.87 -8.67 -19.43
CA SER A 33 -16.34 -8.11 -20.71
C SER A 33 -15.24 -7.42 -21.51
N LEU A 34 -14.10 -7.08 -20.89
CA LEU A 34 -12.98 -6.47 -21.61
C LEU A 34 -12.27 -7.51 -22.46
N SER A 35 -12.10 -7.18 -23.75
CA SER A 35 -11.29 -8.01 -24.63
C SER A 35 -9.85 -8.07 -24.12
N ILE A 36 -9.16 -9.17 -24.40
CA ILE A 36 -7.76 -9.35 -24.00
C ILE A 36 -6.86 -8.21 -24.51
N LYS A 37 -7.19 -7.62 -25.66
CA LYS A 37 -6.48 -6.47 -26.23
C LYS A 37 -6.49 -5.25 -25.30
N PHE A 38 -7.65 -4.89 -24.76
CA PHE A 38 -7.75 -3.76 -23.83
C PHE A 38 -7.07 -4.04 -22.48
N ARG A 39 -7.06 -5.30 -22.02
CA ARG A 39 -6.31 -5.69 -20.82
C ARG A 39 -4.80 -5.51 -21.01
N VAL A 40 -4.27 -5.89 -22.18
CA VAL A 40 -2.85 -5.72 -22.52
C VAL A 40 -2.50 -4.25 -22.69
N GLU A 41 -3.32 -3.47 -23.39
CA GLU A 41 -3.08 -2.02 -23.57
C GLU A 41 -3.05 -1.29 -22.22
N TYR A 42 -3.99 -1.60 -21.33
CA TYR A 42 -4.02 -1.01 -20.00
C TYR A 42 -2.87 -1.50 -19.10
N LEU A 43 -2.40 -2.75 -19.27
CA LEU A 43 -1.18 -3.25 -18.62
C LEU A 43 0.04 -2.46 -19.08
N MET A 44 0.15 -2.17 -20.38
CA MET A 44 1.26 -1.35 -20.90
C MET A 44 1.23 0.05 -20.31
N ILE A 45 0.05 0.70 -20.23
CA ILE A 45 -0.09 2.02 -19.59
C ILE A 45 0.28 1.96 -18.10
N SER A 46 -0.15 0.93 -17.39
CA SER A 46 0.14 0.75 -15.96
C SER A 46 1.62 0.47 -15.72
N LEU A 47 2.24 -0.38 -16.54
CA LEU A 47 3.69 -0.63 -16.52
C LEU A 47 4.47 0.64 -16.83
N VAL A 48 4.01 1.45 -17.78
CA VAL A 48 4.60 2.76 -18.06
C VAL A 48 4.44 3.69 -16.85
N ALA A 49 3.29 3.73 -16.19
CA ALA A 49 3.09 4.54 -14.98
C ALA A 49 3.93 4.05 -13.78
N ILE A 50 4.07 2.73 -13.61
CA ILE A 50 4.98 2.13 -12.62
C ILE A 50 6.43 2.43 -12.98
N LEU A 51 6.79 2.33 -14.26
CA LEU A 51 8.11 2.71 -14.75
C LEU A 51 8.34 4.19 -14.47
N PHE A 52 7.38 5.08 -14.74
CA PHE A 52 7.46 6.49 -14.37
C PHE A 52 7.63 6.66 -12.87
N PHE A 53 6.91 5.91 -12.03
CA PHE A 53 7.09 5.94 -10.59
C PHE A 53 8.48 5.45 -10.15
N ILE A 54 8.93 4.32 -10.67
CA ILE A 54 10.26 3.76 -10.43
C ILE A 54 11.30 4.75 -10.93
N ILE A 55 11.12 5.36 -12.09
CA ILE A 55 11.99 6.39 -12.68
C ILE A 55 11.94 7.70 -11.88
N GLU A 56 10.82 8.03 -11.22
CA GLU A 56 10.75 9.13 -10.26
C GLU A 56 11.39 8.77 -8.91
N PHE A 57 11.48 7.47 -8.58
CA PHE A 57 12.09 6.93 -7.36
C PHE A 57 13.57 6.58 -7.53
N PHE A 58 14.03 6.33 -8.76
CA PHE A 58 15.40 6.09 -9.18
C PHE A 58 15.94 7.37 -9.84
N PRO A 59 17.05 7.95 -9.33
CA PRO A 59 17.33 9.39 -9.40
C PRO A 59 17.90 9.89 -10.73
N SER A 60 17.65 9.19 -11.85
CA SER A 60 18.29 9.46 -13.14
C SER A 60 17.63 10.59 -13.94
N TYR A 61 16.56 11.18 -13.43
CA TYR A 61 16.04 12.42 -13.96
C TYR A 61 15.78 13.37 -12.80
N ARG A 62 16.42 14.54 -12.79
CA ARG A 62 15.58 15.76 -12.69
C ARG A 62 15.17 16.23 -14.10
N MET A 63 15.14 15.30 -15.05
CA MET A 63 15.54 15.34 -16.45
C MET A 63 16.98 15.81 -16.73
N LEU A 64 17.67 16.50 -15.79
CA LEU A 64 18.94 17.18 -16.13
C LEU A 64 20.10 17.10 -15.11
N ASN A 65 20.05 16.29 -14.04
CA ASN A 65 21.07 16.28 -12.96
C ASN A 65 22.06 15.10 -12.96
N LEU A 66 22.43 14.57 -14.13
CA LEU A 66 23.29 13.37 -14.26
C LEU A 66 24.76 13.52 -13.79
N PHE A 67 25.17 14.68 -13.25
CA PHE A 67 26.55 14.89 -12.77
C PHE A 67 26.67 15.27 -11.28
N ARG A 68 25.57 15.31 -10.51
CA ARG A 68 25.59 15.66 -9.07
C ARG A 68 24.60 14.82 -8.26
N LEU A 69 24.98 13.58 -7.96
CA LEU A 69 24.23 12.61 -7.14
C LEU A 69 24.12 12.97 -5.64
N THR A 70 24.75 14.05 -5.18
CA THR A 70 24.94 14.36 -3.75
C THR A 70 24.05 15.50 -3.22
N SER A 71 23.08 16.03 -3.98
CA SER A 71 22.38 17.28 -3.61
C SER A 71 20.85 17.23 -3.62
N ASP A 72 20.22 16.06 -3.64
CA ASP A 72 18.74 15.94 -3.65
C ASP A 72 18.18 15.69 -2.24
N TYR A 73 17.76 16.76 -1.57
CA TYR A 73 17.41 16.78 -0.14
C TYR A 73 16.37 15.70 0.25
N SER A 74 15.32 15.50 -0.56
CA SER A 74 14.24 14.53 -0.26
C SER A 74 14.69 13.06 -0.26
N VAL A 75 15.59 12.68 -1.17
CA VAL A 75 16.11 11.30 -1.24
C VAL A 75 17.12 11.05 -0.15
N ILE A 76 18.00 12.04 0.10
CA ILE A 76 18.96 12.02 1.20
C ILE A 76 18.22 11.86 2.53
N SER A 77 17.16 12.65 2.77
CA SER A 77 16.34 12.51 3.96
C SER A 77 15.68 11.14 4.09
N ARG A 78 15.23 10.50 3.00
CA ARG A 78 14.66 9.14 3.09
C ARG A 78 15.68 8.08 3.47
N ILE A 79 16.88 8.16 2.91
CA ILE A 79 17.99 7.26 3.26
C ILE A 79 18.41 7.49 4.71
N GLU A 80 18.47 8.75 5.13
CA GLU A 80 18.76 9.14 6.51
C GLU A 80 17.69 8.62 7.47
N PHE A 81 16.40 8.83 7.18
CA PHE A 81 15.30 8.31 8.00
C PHE A 81 15.31 6.78 8.09
N PHE A 82 15.65 6.11 6.99
CA PHE A 82 15.81 4.65 6.99
C PHE A 82 16.96 4.21 7.90
N ASN A 83 18.14 4.83 7.78
CA ASN A 83 19.30 4.50 8.61
C ASN A 83 19.05 4.80 10.10
N ASN A 84 18.44 5.94 10.41
CA ASN A 84 18.08 6.30 11.78
C ASN A 84 17.05 5.33 12.37
N SER A 85 16.11 4.86 11.56
CA SER A 85 15.15 3.82 11.95
C SER A 85 15.85 2.51 12.32
N LEU A 86 16.87 2.09 11.56
CA LEU A 86 17.65 0.89 11.88
C LEU A 86 18.42 1.04 13.20
N ILE A 87 19.05 2.18 13.43
CA ILE A 87 19.76 2.47 14.69
C ILE A 87 18.78 2.39 15.87
N SER A 88 17.65 3.07 15.78
CA SER A 88 16.59 3.05 16.80
C SER A 88 16.05 1.64 17.08
N ILE A 89 15.89 0.82 16.03
CA ILE A 89 15.51 -0.60 16.17
C ILE A 89 16.59 -1.40 16.89
N MET A 90 17.87 -1.16 16.61
CA MET A 90 18.97 -1.86 17.28
C MET A 90 19.05 -1.51 18.78
N GLU A 91 18.68 -0.28 19.14
CA GLU A 91 18.64 0.19 20.54
C GLU A 91 17.45 -0.37 21.33
N SER A 92 16.28 -0.49 20.70
CA SER A 92 15.07 -1.06 21.34
C SER A 92 14.30 -2.01 20.42
N PRO A 93 14.83 -3.23 20.16
CA PRO A 93 14.24 -4.13 19.16
C PRO A 93 12.91 -4.74 19.59
N PHE A 94 12.70 -4.96 20.90
CA PHE A 94 11.54 -5.69 21.41
C PHE A 94 10.33 -4.80 21.67
N PHE A 95 10.54 -3.64 22.29
CA PHE A 95 9.47 -2.71 22.67
C PHE A 95 9.33 -1.52 21.71
N GLY A 96 10.33 -1.30 20.86
CA GLY A 96 10.40 -0.11 20.01
C GLY A 96 10.77 1.13 20.81
N ASN A 97 10.95 2.22 20.09
CA ASN A 97 11.21 3.55 20.62
C ASN A 97 10.27 4.55 19.93
N TYR A 98 9.06 4.65 20.45
CA TYR A 98 7.99 5.45 19.85
C TYR A 98 8.40 6.93 19.78
N GLY A 99 8.36 7.50 18.58
CA GLY A 99 8.63 8.93 18.38
C GLY A 99 10.12 9.31 18.34
N ASP A 100 11.03 8.35 18.46
CA ASP A 100 12.47 8.60 18.50
C ASP A 100 13.03 9.30 17.26
N TYR A 101 12.39 9.10 16.10
CA TYR A 101 12.70 9.83 14.87
C TYR A 101 12.69 11.36 15.01
N VAL A 102 11.95 11.91 15.99
CA VAL A 102 11.91 13.35 16.27
C VAL A 102 13.29 13.87 16.70
N ASN A 103 14.07 13.04 17.39
CA ASN A 103 15.42 13.40 17.86
C ASN A 103 16.43 13.55 16.71
N TYR A 104 16.20 12.86 15.59
CA TYR A 104 17.15 12.83 14.47
C TYR A 104 16.79 13.77 13.32
N GLY A 105 15.49 14.00 13.07
CA GLY A 105 15.06 14.82 11.93
C GLY A 105 13.76 15.61 12.14
N GLY A 106 13.22 15.61 13.36
CA GLY A 106 11.98 16.30 13.69
C GLY A 106 10.71 15.54 13.32
N VAL A 107 9.58 16.23 13.40
CA VAL A 107 8.26 15.63 13.14
C VAL A 107 8.15 15.24 11.67
N GLY A 108 7.90 13.95 11.41
CA GLY A 108 7.79 13.40 10.06
C GLY A 108 9.03 12.66 9.57
N ALA A 109 10.14 12.67 10.34
CA ALA A 109 11.40 12.01 10.00
C ALA A 109 11.42 10.48 10.23
N TYR A 110 10.26 9.82 10.13
CA TYR A 110 10.15 8.37 10.32
C TYR A 110 10.42 7.61 9.02
N ALA A 111 10.77 6.32 9.13
CA ALA A 111 10.87 5.45 7.97
C ALA A 111 9.53 5.37 7.22
N HIS A 112 9.52 5.72 5.93
CA HIS A 112 8.31 5.68 5.09
C HIS A 112 8.01 4.28 4.54
N ASN A 113 8.05 3.27 5.41
CA ASN A 113 7.72 1.88 5.08
C ASN A 113 7.37 1.09 6.36
N ILE A 114 7.22 -0.22 6.21
CA ILE A 114 6.87 -1.15 7.28
C ILE A 114 7.85 -1.14 8.47
N LEU A 115 9.10 -0.72 8.28
CA LEU A 115 10.06 -0.58 9.39
C LEU A 115 9.61 0.44 10.43
N SER A 116 8.77 1.41 10.04
CA SER A 116 8.16 2.32 11.02
C SER A 116 7.34 1.60 12.09
N VAL A 117 6.78 0.41 11.79
CA VAL A 117 6.11 -0.43 12.78
C VAL A 117 7.14 -0.92 13.80
N TRP A 118 8.24 -1.49 13.31
CA TRP A 118 9.26 -2.07 14.19
C TRP A 118 9.94 -0.99 15.02
N GLN A 119 10.33 0.13 14.42
CA GLN A 119 10.90 1.25 15.14
C GLN A 119 10.00 1.72 16.28
N ASN A 120 8.70 1.95 16.03
CA ASN A 120 7.84 2.58 17.03
C ASN A 120 7.21 1.61 18.03
N LEU A 121 6.92 0.38 17.61
CA LEU A 121 6.12 -0.59 18.38
C LEU A 121 6.90 -1.87 18.72
N GLY A 122 8.16 -1.95 18.30
CA GLY A 122 9.02 -3.10 18.54
C GLY A 122 8.59 -4.35 17.79
N LEU A 123 9.25 -5.45 18.14
CA LEU A 123 8.97 -6.77 17.58
C LEU A 123 7.53 -7.23 17.84
N LEU A 124 6.95 -6.88 18.99
CA LEU A 124 5.56 -7.20 19.31
C LEU A 124 4.60 -6.53 18.32
N GLY A 125 4.74 -5.21 18.13
CA GLY A 125 3.92 -4.48 17.16
C GLY A 125 4.12 -4.98 15.74
N LEU A 126 5.36 -5.23 15.33
CA LEU A 126 5.66 -5.79 14.00
C LEU A 126 4.98 -7.13 13.78
N THR A 127 5.01 -8.00 14.79
CA THR A 127 4.41 -9.34 14.72
C THR A 127 2.89 -9.26 14.65
N LEU A 128 2.25 -8.43 15.48
CA LEU A 128 0.79 -8.23 15.43
C LEU A 128 0.35 -7.67 14.07
N TYR A 129 1.12 -6.72 13.53
CA TYR A 129 0.86 -6.14 12.22
C TYR A 129 1.02 -7.17 11.10
N PHE A 130 2.08 -7.99 11.17
CA PHE A 130 2.30 -9.09 10.23
C PHE A 130 1.15 -10.11 10.28
N VAL A 131 0.73 -10.53 11.47
CA VAL A 131 -0.39 -11.45 11.67
C VAL A 131 -1.68 -10.87 11.09
N LEU A 132 -1.98 -9.59 11.33
CA LEU A 132 -3.13 -8.91 10.74
C LEU A 132 -3.13 -9.04 9.21
N PHE A 133 -2.03 -8.69 8.55
CA PHE A 133 -1.96 -8.76 7.09
C PHE A 133 -2.04 -10.18 6.56
N VAL A 134 -1.40 -11.15 7.22
CA VAL A 134 -1.50 -12.57 6.85
C VAL A 134 -2.95 -13.03 6.94
N VAL A 135 -3.66 -12.72 8.02
CA VAL A 135 -5.08 -13.08 8.17
C VAL A 135 -5.91 -12.46 7.06
N LEU A 136 -5.75 -11.17 6.77
CA LEU A 136 -6.53 -10.49 5.73
C LEU A 136 -6.25 -11.05 4.33
N TRP A 137 -4.99 -11.36 4.00
CA TRP A 137 -4.64 -11.99 2.73
C TRP A 137 -5.17 -13.42 2.60
N VAL A 138 -5.08 -14.22 3.67
CA VAL A 138 -5.69 -15.57 3.70
C VAL A 138 -7.19 -15.49 3.47
N GLN A 139 -7.88 -14.53 4.09
CA GLN A 139 -9.32 -14.34 3.89
C GLN A 139 -9.65 -13.84 2.48
N ALA A 140 -8.84 -12.95 1.91
CA ALA A 140 -8.99 -12.52 0.53
C ALA A 140 -8.90 -13.70 -0.45
N ILE A 141 -7.94 -14.60 -0.25
CA ILE A 141 -7.79 -15.82 -1.07
C ILE A 141 -9.01 -16.73 -0.93
N LYS A 142 -9.47 -16.98 0.31
CA LYS A 142 -10.67 -17.80 0.55
C LYS A 142 -11.93 -17.22 -0.11
N CYS A 143 -12.13 -15.90 -0.03
CA CYS A 143 -13.26 -15.23 -0.66
C CYS A 143 -13.14 -15.19 -2.19
N TYR A 144 -11.92 -15.14 -2.74
CA TYR A 144 -11.70 -15.24 -4.18
C TYR A 144 -12.04 -16.63 -4.73
N GLN A 145 -11.84 -17.68 -3.94
CA GLN A 145 -12.19 -19.05 -4.31
C GLN A 145 -13.70 -19.33 -4.26
N ASP A 146 -14.47 -18.46 -3.59
CA ASP A 146 -15.92 -18.55 -3.52
C ASP A 146 -16.57 -17.80 -4.69
N ASN A 147 -17.32 -18.53 -5.53
CA ASN A 147 -17.90 -17.98 -6.75
C ASN A 147 -19.01 -16.94 -6.51
N VAL A 148 -19.68 -16.98 -5.35
CA VAL A 148 -20.72 -16.01 -4.99
C VAL A 148 -20.06 -14.77 -4.42
N ILE A 149 -19.20 -14.95 -3.41
CA ILE A 149 -18.58 -13.82 -2.70
C ILE A 149 -17.63 -13.04 -3.59
N LYS A 150 -16.85 -13.71 -4.46
CA LYS A 150 -15.91 -13.06 -5.39
C LYS A 150 -16.57 -12.01 -6.28
N GLU A 151 -17.83 -12.23 -6.66
CA GLU A 151 -18.52 -11.33 -7.59
C GLU A 151 -19.16 -10.13 -6.88
N THR A 152 -19.19 -10.09 -5.55
CA THR A 152 -19.74 -8.96 -4.77
C THR A 152 -18.87 -7.70 -4.88
N SER A 153 -19.48 -6.52 -4.73
CA SER A 153 -18.73 -5.25 -4.75
C SER A 153 -17.91 -5.08 -3.46
N GLU A 154 -18.38 -5.63 -2.34
CA GLU A 154 -17.72 -5.65 -1.04
C GLU A 154 -16.38 -6.38 -1.10
N PHE A 155 -16.35 -7.57 -1.72
CA PHE A 155 -15.10 -8.31 -1.89
C PHE A 155 -14.11 -7.55 -2.77
N ARG A 156 -14.57 -7.00 -3.89
CA ARG A 156 -13.72 -6.24 -4.82
C ARG A 156 -13.12 -5.02 -4.13
N LEU A 157 -13.92 -4.27 -3.38
CA LEU A 157 -13.44 -3.11 -2.61
C LEU A 157 -12.41 -3.55 -1.55
N PHE A 158 -12.74 -4.56 -0.74
CA PHE A 158 -11.83 -5.11 0.27
C PHE A 158 -10.48 -5.52 -0.34
N PHE A 159 -10.51 -6.27 -1.44
CA PHE A 159 -9.30 -6.73 -2.14
C PHE A 159 -8.45 -5.57 -2.65
N LEU A 160 -9.07 -4.56 -3.29
CA LEU A 160 -8.34 -3.40 -3.82
C LEU A 160 -7.72 -2.54 -2.70
N LEU A 161 -8.44 -2.37 -1.59
CA LEU A 161 -7.91 -1.69 -0.40
C LEU A 161 -6.74 -2.46 0.21
N LEU A 162 -6.88 -3.79 0.35
CA LEU A 162 -5.84 -4.66 0.89
C LEU A 162 -4.57 -4.60 0.04
N PHE A 163 -4.73 -4.71 -1.28
CA PHE A 163 -3.63 -4.61 -2.22
C PHE A 163 -2.96 -3.22 -2.15
N SER A 164 -3.75 -2.15 -2.27
CA SER A 164 -3.25 -0.77 -2.19
C SER A 164 -2.45 -0.53 -0.93
N LEU A 165 -3.01 -0.93 0.22
CA LEU A 165 -2.40 -0.71 1.51
C LEU A 165 -1.11 -1.53 1.65
N THR A 166 -1.08 -2.77 1.18
CA THR A 166 0.12 -3.61 1.20
C THR A 166 1.25 -2.95 0.42
N VAL A 167 0.99 -2.49 -0.81
CA VAL A 167 1.99 -1.77 -1.61
C VAL A 167 2.41 -0.46 -0.95
N ALA A 168 1.46 0.30 -0.40
CA ALA A 168 1.72 1.57 0.27
C ALA A 168 2.68 1.40 1.45
N LEU A 169 2.42 0.42 2.32
CA LEU A 169 3.21 0.19 3.53
C LEU A 169 4.58 -0.40 3.25
N LEU A 170 4.72 -1.22 2.21
CA LEU A 170 6.03 -1.74 1.84
C LEU A 170 6.95 -0.65 1.31
N LEU A 171 6.41 0.35 0.61
CA LEU A 171 7.22 1.25 -0.22
C LEU A 171 7.25 2.72 0.23
N ALA A 172 6.17 3.24 0.81
CA ALA A 172 5.98 4.70 0.85
C ALA A 172 5.22 5.27 2.06
N LYS A 173 4.50 4.46 2.82
CA LYS A 173 3.63 4.91 3.93
C LYS A 173 4.01 4.21 5.23
N ASN A 174 3.77 4.92 6.32
CA ASN A 174 3.93 4.37 7.66
C ASN A 174 2.67 3.61 8.11
N TYR A 175 2.81 2.91 9.23
CA TYR A 175 1.75 2.07 9.79
C TYR A 175 0.50 2.83 10.25
N SER A 176 0.63 4.14 10.54
CA SER A 176 -0.49 4.98 10.96
C SER A 176 -1.33 5.49 9.79
N TYR A 177 -1.11 4.97 8.58
CA TYR A 177 -1.86 5.39 7.40
C TYR A 177 -3.37 5.07 7.59
N PRO A 178 -4.28 6.05 7.45
CA PRO A 178 -5.70 5.88 7.78
C PRO A 178 -6.39 4.72 7.04
N LEU A 179 -5.85 4.34 5.88
CA LEU A 179 -6.37 3.25 5.07
C LEU A 179 -6.34 1.89 5.80
N VAL A 180 -5.53 1.72 6.84
CA VAL A 180 -5.56 0.54 7.71
C VAL A 180 -6.93 0.38 8.39
N GLY A 181 -7.48 1.45 8.95
CA GLY A 181 -8.80 1.42 9.60
C GLY A 181 -9.93 1.15 8.60
N PHE A 182 -9.87 1.80 7.43
CA PHE A 182 -10.82 1.55 6.35
C PHE A 182 -10.80 0.10 5.87
N LEU A 183 -9.62 -0.51 5.76
CA LEU A 183 -9.48 -1.91 5.38
C LEU A 183 -10.14 -2.85 6.39
N VAL A 184 -9.95 -2.62 7.69
CA VAL A 184 -10.58 -3.43 8.73
C VAL A 184 -12.10 -3.30 8.69
N GLY A 185 -12.63 -2.09 8.47
CA GLY A 185 -14.08 -1.87 8.29
C GLY A 185 -14.64 -2.59 7.05
N ALA A 186 -13.94 -2.53 5.92
CA ALA A 186 -14.32 -3.25 4.70
C ALA A 186 -14.29 -4.78 4.90
N TYR A 187 -13.30 -5.28 5.64
CA TYR A 187 -13.22 -6.69 6.01
C TYR A 187 -14.43 -7.13 6.86
N TYR A 188 -14.78 -6.37 7.89
CA TYR A 188 -15.93 -6.68 8.74
C TYR A 188 -17.22 -6.79 7.93
N ARG A 189 -17.48 -5.80 7.06
CA ARG A 189 -18.66 -5.81 6.17
C ARG A 189 -18.69 -7.01 5.24
N LEU A 190 -17.54 -7.40 4.68
CA LEU A 190 -17.44 -8.58 3.83
C LEU A 190 -17.78 -9.87 4.58
N MET A 191 -17.34 -10.01 5.84
CA MET A 191 -17.63 -11.19 6.65
C MET A 191 -19.11 -11.27 7.04
N GLU A 192 -19.75 -10.15 7.35
CA GLU A 192 -21.19 -10.07 7.61
C GLU A 192 -22.01 -10.54 6.39
N LEU A 193 -21.65 -10.06 5.20
CA LEU A 193 -22.28 -10.48 3.95
C LEU A 193 -22.09 -11.98 3.71
N LYS A 194 -20.86 -12.47 3.88
CA LYS A 194 -20.55 -13.90 3.69
C LYS A 194 -21.37 -14.80 4.61
N GLN A 195 -21.55 -14.40 5.87
CA GLN A 195 -22.37 -15.15 6.82
C GLN A 195 -23.85 -15.16 6.41
N SER A 196 -24.36 -14.03 5.94
CA SER A 196 -25.76 -13.89 5.49
C SER A 196 -26.04 -14.72 4.23
N SER A 197 -25.08 -14.78 3.29
CA SER A 197 -25.21 -15.59 2.07
C SER A 197 -25.36 -17.08 2.38
N TYR A 198 -24.54 -17.65 3.28
CA TYR A 198 -24.65 -19.06 3.61
C TYR A 198 -25.92 -19.40 4.40
N GLN A 199 -26.48 -18.47 5.19
CA GLN A 199 -27.73 -18.73 5.92
C GLN A 199 -28.94 -18.86 4.98
N ASN A 200 -28.94 -18.15 3.85
CA ASN A 200 -30.01 -18.20 2.87
C ASN A 200 -29.97 -19.46 1.98
N ASP A 201 -28.83 -20.14 1.87
CA ASP A 201 -28.71 -21.38 1.07
C ASP A 201 -29.29 -22.63 1.79
N PHE A 202 -29.64 -22.51 3.08
CA PHE A 202 -30.22 -23.61 3.89
C PHE A 202 -31.73 -23.45 4.20
N VAL A 203 -32.41 -22.48 3.57
CA VAL A 203 -33.86 -22.26 3.66
C VAL A 203 -34.52 -22.53 2.32
#